data_AF-I0Z2U2-F1
#
_entry.id   AF-I0Z2U2-F1
#
_cell.length_a   1.000
_cell.length_b   1.000
_cell.length_c   1.000
_cell.angle_alpha   90.00
_cell.angle_beta   90.00
_cell.angle_gamma   90.00
#
_symmetry.space_group_name_H-M   'P 1'
#
loop_
_entity.id
_entity.type
_entity.pdbx_description
1 polymer ?
#
loop_
_entity_poly.entity_id
_entity_poly.type
_entity_poly.pdbx_seq_one_letter_code
_entity_poly.pdbx_strand_id
1 'polypeptide(L)' 'MRGVLLQCDVPTKEFILSLNDSKPTNERFVILDLDDTRLFVQPTVVEWLEKRLKEFNEENTYQPPRREDMR' A
#
# COMPACT_ATOMS: atom_id res chain seq x y z
N MET A 1 20.70 -1.80 -10.52
CA MET A 1 19.51 -2.29 -9.80
C MET A 1 18.29 -1.61 -10.40
N ARG A 2 17.24 -2.34 -10.78
CA ARG A 2 15.99 -1.76 -11.31
C ARG A 2 14.92 -1.86 -10.24
N GLY A 3 14.13 -0.81 -10.06
CA GLY A 3 13.07 -0.73 -9.07
C GLY A 3 12.09 0.38 -9.44
N VAL A 4 11.03 0.49 -8.65
CA VAL A 4 9.99 1.50 -8.82
C VAL A 4 10.02 2.44 -7.63
N LEU A 5 10.03 3.74 -7.90
CA LEU A 5 9.86 4.76 -6.88
C LEU A 5 8.36 4.93 -6.61
N LEU A 6 7.95 4.61 -5.39
CA LEU A 6 6.62 4.90 -4.88
C LEU A 6 6.65 6.20 -4.08
N GLN A 7 5.68 7.06 -4.34
CA GLN A 7 5.42 8.27 -3.57
C GLN A 7 3.97 8.24 -3.10
N CYS A 8 3.75 8.38 -1.79
CA CYS A 8 2.43 8.31 -1.15
C CYS A 8 2.42 9.11 0.16
N ASP A 9 1.25 9.27 0.78
CA ASP A 9 1.14 9.85 2.12
C ASP A 9 1.73 8.93 3.20
N VAL A 10 2.02 9.50 4.38
CA VAL A 10 2.67 8.79 5.49
C VAL A 10 1.87 7.55 5.94
N PRO A 11 0.55 7.61 6.20
CA PRO A 11 -0.23 6.42 6.54
C PRO A 11 -0.14 5.30 5.49
N THR A 12 -0.24 5.64 4.20
CA THR A 12 -0.12 4.67 3.11
C THR A 12 1.27 4.01 3.12
N LYS A 13 2.33 4.78 3.33
CA LYS A 13 3.70 4.25 3.43
C LYS A 13 3.83 3.24 4.59
N GLU A 14 3.35 3.61 5.77
CA GLU A 14 3.41 2.73 6.96
C GLU A 14 2.65 1.43 6.75
N PHE A 15 1.49 1.49 6.08
CA PHE A 15 0.77 0.29 5.68
C PHE A 15 1.61 -0.59 4.73
N ILE A 16 2.25 -0.01 3.71
CA ILE A 16 3.13 -0.76 2.79
C ILE A 16 4.33 -1.39 3.54
N LEU A 17 4.93 -0.68 4.48
CA LEU A 17 6.01 -1.22 5.33
C LEU A 17 5.52 -2.39 6.19
N SER A 18 4.33 -2.29 6.78
CA SER A 18 3.74 -3.40 7.55
C SER A 18 3.49 -4.64 6.68
N LEU A 19 3.04 -4.46 5.43
CA LEU A 19 2.88 -5.55 4.48
C LEU A 19 4.22 -6.19 4.13
N ASN A 20 5.26 -5.39 3.96
CA ASN A 20 6.62 -5.87 3.72
C ASN A 20 7.16 -6.65 4.93
N ASP A 21 6.98 -6.15 6.14
CA ASP A 21 7.50 -6.78 7.35
C ASP A 21 6.76 -8.06 7.73
N SER A 22 5.50 -8.21 7.29
CA SER A 22 4.74 -9.45 7.41
C SER A 22 5.27 -10.60 6.54
N LYS A 23 6.12 -10.29 5.55
CA LYS A 23 6.71 -11.28 4.63
C LYS A 23 7.97 -11.92 5.22
N PRO A 24 8.24 -13.20 4.90
CA PRO A 24 9.56 -13.80 5.10
C PRO A 24 10.67 -12.93 4.50
N THR A 25 11.86 -12.93 5.10
CA THR A 25 12.97 -12.05 4.68
C THR A 25 13.31 -12.15 3.18
N ASN A 26 13.19 -13.34 2.59
CA ASN A 26 13.44 -13.60 1.17
C ASN A 26 12.30 -13.15 0.24
N GLU A 27 11.16 -12.75 0.79
CA GLU A 27 9.98 -12.26 0.06
C GLU A 27 9.72 -10.77 0.27
N ARG A 28 10.55 -10.09 1.08
CA ARG A 28 10.46 -8.63 1.28
C ARG A 28 10.69 -7.92 -0.05
N PHE A 29 9.84 -6.94 -0.32
CA PHE A 29 9.78 -6.26 -1.61
C PHE A 29 10.22 -4.80 -1.56
N VAL A 30 10.37 -4.22 -0.37
CA VAL A 30 10.99 -2.90 -0.19
C VAL A 30 12.49 -3.05 -0.35
N ILE A 31 13.04 -2.29 -1.30
CA ILE A 31 14.47 -2.23 -1.59
C ILE A 31 15.14 -1.18 -0.69
N LEU A 32 14.54 0.02 -0.61
CA LEU A 32 15.00 1.12 0.24
C LEU A 32 13.81 1.92 0.77
N ASP A 33 13.88 2.30 2.05
CA ASP A 33 13.08 3.39 2.61
C ASP A 33 13.85 4.69 2.43
N LEU A 34 13.28 5.66 1.70
CA LEU A 34 13.98 6.88 1.31
C LEU A 34 13.67 8.05 2.26
N ASP A 35 12.39 8.21 2.63
CA ASP A 35 11.89 9.18 3.61
C ASP A 35 10.42 8.88 3.93
N ASP A 36 9.79 9.74 4.73
CA ASP A 36 8.40 9.64 5.22
C ASP A 36 7.33 9.43 4.13
N THR A 37 7.62 9.72 2.87
CA THR A 37 6.63 9.63 1.77
C THR A 37 7.10 8.80 0.59
N ARG A 38 8.35 8.30 0.61
CA ARG A 38 8.98 7.68 -0.56
C ARG A 38 9.60 6.32 -0.23
N LEU A 39 9.25 5.33 -1.04
CA LEU A 39 9.81 3.98 -1.00
C LEU A 39 10.38 3.61 -2.36
N PHE A 40 11.46 2.85 -2.37
CA PHE A 40 11.95 2.17 -3.57
C PHE A 40 11.65 0.68 -3.46
N VAL A 41 10.87 0.14 -4.39
CA VAL A 41 10.33 -1.24 -4.30
C VAL A 41 10.64 -2.07 -5.54
N GLN A 42 10.49 -3.40 -5.41
CA GLN A 42 10.59 -4.31 -6.54
C GLN A 42 9.48 -4.06 -7.57
N PRO A 43 9.76 -4.04 -8.89
CA PRO A 43 8.73 -3.77 -9.90
C PRO A 43 7.62 -4.81 -9.96
N THR A 44 7.90 -6.05 -9.55
CA THR A 44 6.96 -7.19 -9.60
C THR A 44 5.80 -7.08 -8.62
N VAL A 45 5.89 -6.21 -7.60
CA VAL A 45 4.85 -6.07 -6.57
C VAL A 45 3.87 -4.94 -6.83
N VAL A 46 4.09 -4.11 -7.86
CA VAL A 46 3.29 -2.89 -8.11
C VAL A 46 1.80 -3.21 -8.25
N GLU A 47 1.45 -4.15 -9.13
CA GLU A 47 0.04 -4.53 -9.37
C GLU A 47 -0.62 -5.09 -8.11
N TRP A 48 0.13 -5.89 -7.33
CA TRP A 48 -0.36 -6.43 -6.07
C TRP A 48 -0.56 -5.33 -5.00
N LEU A 49 0.37 -4.37 -4.92
CA LEU A 49 0.27 -3.23 -4.01
C LEU A 49 -0.94 -2.35 -4.35
N GLU A 50 -1.16 -2.04 -5.63
CA GLU A 50 -2.32 -1.25 -6.07
C GLU A 50 -3.64 -1.89 -5.62
N LYS A 51 -3.77 -3.22 -5.78
CA LYS A 51 -4.94 -3.96 -5.31
C LYS A 51 -5.10 -3.88 -3.79
N ARG A 52 -4.02 -4.10 -3.03
CA ARG A 52 -4.05 -4.05 -1.56
C ARG A 52 -4.37 -2.66 -1.03
N LEU A 53 -3.87 -1.61 -1.66
CA LEU A 53 -4.18 -0.23 -1.29
C LEU A 53 -5.63 0.12 -1.56
N LYS A 54 -6.20 -0.40 -2.66
CA LYS A 54 -7.63 -0.25 -2.95
C LYS A 54 -8.49 -0.93 -1.88
N GLU A 55 -8.20 -2.19 -1.55
CA GLU A 55 -8.89 -2.94 -0.50
C GLU A 55 -8.79 -2.21 0.85
N PHE A 56 -7.58 -1.77 1.21
CA PHE A 56 -7.35 -1.00 2.44
C PHE A 56 -8.18 0.29 2.49
N ASN A 57 -8.22 1.06 1.39
CA ASN A 57 -9.03 2.27 1.33
C ASN A 57 -10.54 1.97 1.43
N GLU A 58 -11.02 0.89 0.82
CA GLU A 58 -12.43 0.49 0.90
C GLU A 58 -12.85 0.07 2.31
N GLU A 59 -11.99 -0.65 3.03
CA GLU A 59 -12.24 -1.07 4.42
C GLU A 59 -12.19 0.10 5.42
N ASN A 60 -11.37 1.12 5.14
CA ASN A 60 -11.10 2.21 6.08
C ASN A 60 -11.82 3.53 5.73
N THR A 61 -12.55 3.57 4.62
CA THR A 61 -13.35 4.74 4.23
C THR A 61 -14.83 4.49 4.54
N TYR A 62 -15.42 5.35 5.38
CA TYR A 62 -16.86 5.35 5.58
C TYR A 62 -17.59 5.65 4.27
N GLN A 63 -18.41 4.71 3.80
CA GLN A 63 -19.34 4.97 2.71
C GLN A 63 -20.69 5.39 3.31
N PRO A 64 -21.17 6.61 3.02
CA PRO A 64 -22.49 7.01 3.49
C PRO A 64 -23.55 6.06 2.91
N PRO A 65 -24.56 5.64 3.71
CA PRO A 65 -25.64 4.79 3.22
C PRO A 65 -26.29 5.48 2.02
N ARG A 66 -26.57 4.71 0.96
CA ARG A 66 -27.30 5.27 -0.17
C ARG A 66 -28.70 5.59 0.32
N ARG A 67 -29.33 6.61 -0.24
CA ARG A 67 -30.72 6.98 0.10
C ARG A 67 -31.72 5.82 -0.07
N GLU A 68 -31.36 4.83 -0.88
CA GLU A 68 -32.13 3.59 -1.11
C GLU A 68 -32.03 2.61 0.07
N ASP A 69 -30.93 2.61 0.83
CA ASP A 69 -30.71 1.77 2.00
C ASP A 69 -31.43 2.29 3.27
N MET A 70 -32.03 3.49 3.16
CA MET A 70 -32.69 4.22 4.26
C MET A 70 -34.22 4.17 4.17
N ARG A 71 -34.78 3.35 3.27
CA ARG A 71 -36.22 3.17 3.05
C ARG A 71 -36.75 1.87 3.63
#